data_AF-A0A090W192-F1
#
_entry.id   AF-A0A090W192-F1
#
_cell.length_a   1.000
_cell.length_b   1.000
_cell.length_c   1.000
_cell.angle_alpha   90.00
_cell.angle_beta   90.00
_cell.angle_gamma   90.00
#
_symmetry.space_group_name_H-M   'P 1'
#
loop_
_entity.id
_entity.type
_entity.pdbx_description
1 polymer ?
#
loop_
_entity_poly.entity_id
_entity_poly.type
_entity_poly.pdbx_seq_one_letter_code
_entity_poly.pdbx_strand_id
1 'polypeptide(L)'
;MDKDIDSDLFRYPGPKPFSKETAILMMCDSVEAASKSLKNPTSTKIDAFVENIINKQIDEEQFLNANITFKEIQSIKKVLKHKLANIYHLRIEYPE
;
A
#
# COMPACT_ATOMS: atom_id res chain seq x y z
N MET A 1 19.40 7.90 28.27
CA MET A 1 19.30 9.03 27.33
C MET A 1 19.26 8.38 25.97
N ASP A 2 18.06 8.24 25.40
CA ASP A 2 17.91 7.74 24.03
C ASP A 2 18.74 8.64 23.13
N LYS A 3 19.62 8.04 22.33
CA LYS A 3 20.30 8.78 21.27
C LYS A 3 19.20 9.19 20.29
N ASP A 4 19.14 10.47 19.92
CA ASP A 4 18.38 10.91 18.75
C ASP A 4 18.96 10.19 17.52
N ILE A 5 18.31 9.10 17.14
CA ILE A 5 18.66 8.31 15.96
C ILE A 5 18.06 9.01 14.76
N ASP A 6 18.91 9.39 13.82
CA ASP A 6 18.47 9.97 12.55
C ASP A 6 17.63 8.96 11.75
N SER A 7 16.36 9.29 11.54
CA SER A 7 15.43 8.44 10.81
C SER A 7 15.78 8.29 9.33
N ASP A 8 16.55 9.23 8.77
CA ASP A 8 16.96 9.18 7.35
C ASP A 8 17.94 8.04 7.08
N LEU A 9 18.66 7.56 8.10
CA LEU A 9 19.51 6.37 8.00
C LEU A 9 18.72 5.08 7.75
N PHE A 10 17.41 5.09 7.96
CA PHE A 10 16.50 3.95 7.78
C PHE A 10 15.56 4.13 6.58
N ARG A 11 15.78 5.17 5.77
CA ARG A 11 15.01 5.44 4.56
C ARG A 11 15.81 5.01 3.33
N TYR A 12 15.09 4.57 2.31
CA TYR A 12 15.70 4.38 1.01
C TYR A 12 16.20 5.72 0.45
N PRO A 13 17.33 5.75 -0.28
CA PRO A 13 17.89 6.99 -0.81
C PRO A 13 17.02 7.63 -1.90
N GLY A 14 15.97 6.95 -2.36
CA GLY A 14 15.08 7.41 -3.43
C GLY A 14 15.59 7.05 -4.83
N PRO A 15 15.05 7.70 -5.88
CA PRO A 15 14.08 8.80 -5.81
C PRO A 15 12.67 8.31 -5.44
N LYS A 16 11.82 9.25 -5.00
CA LYS A 16 10.37 9.01 -4.95
C LYS A 16 9.87 8.63 -6.36
N PRO A 17 8.80 7.81 -6.47
CA PRO A 17 8.15 7.52 -7.73
C PRO A 17 7.93 8.77 -8.60
N PHE A 18 8.34 8.69 -9.86
CA PHE A 18 8.29 9.80 -10.82
C PHE A 18 7.36 9.50 -12.01
N SER A 19 6.78 8.30 -12.04
CA SER A 19 5.81 7.88 -13.06
C SER A 19 4.64 7.16 -12.41
N LYS A 20 3.54 7.01 -13.15
CA LYS A 20 2.37 6.25 -12.67
C LYS A 20 2.75 4.79 -12.38
N GLU A 21 3.56 4.20 -13.25
CA GLU A 21 4.01 2.81 -13.18
C GLU A 21 4.87 2.56 -11.94
N THR A 22 5.79 3.47 -11.62
CA THR A 22 6.63 3.36 -10.42
C THR A 22 5.84 3.56 -9.13
N ALA A 23 4.81 4.41 -9.14
CA ALA A 23 3.88 4.54 -8.02
C ALA A 23 3.04 3.27 -7.82
N ILE A 24 2.53 2.68 -8.92
CA ILE A 24 1.83 1.39 -8.91
C ILE A 24 2.75 0.28 -8.37
N LEU A 25 3.99 0.23 -8.84
CA LEU A 25 4.97 -0.76 -8.40
C LEU A 25 5.22 -0.67 -6.88
N MET A 26 5.44 0.54 -6.35
CA MET A 26 5.63 0.76 -4.92
C MET A 26 4.41 0.30 -4.08
N MET A 27 3.19 0.61 -4.53
CA MET A 27 1.96 0.17 -3.86
C MET A 27 1.85 -1.36 -3.85
N CYS A 28 2.06 -1.99 -5.00
CA CYS A 28 1.97 -3.44 -5.15
C CYS A 28 3.02 -4.16 -4.29
N ASP A 29 4.29 -3.72 -4.34
CA ASP A 29 5.38 -4.31 -3.58
C ASP A 29 5.15 -4.22 -2.07
N SER A 30 4.77 -3.04 -1.59
CA SER A 30 4.50 -2.82 -0.17
C SER A 30 3.34 -3.66 0.34
N VAL A 31 2.26 -3.76 -0.44
CA VAL A 31 1.09 -4.58 -0.08
C VAL A 31 1.44 -6.08 -0.13
N GLU A 32 2.17 -6.54 -1.14
CA GLU A 32 2.61 -7.95 -1.25
C GLU A 32 3.51 -8.34 -0.09
N ALA A 33 4.55 -7.56 0.16
CA ALA A 33 5.54 -7.84 1.19
C ALA A 33 4.89 -7.88 2.58
N ALA A 34 4.03 -6.90 2.87
CA ALA A 34 3.31 -6.86 4.14
C ALA A 34 2.30 -8.02 4.25
N SER A 35 1.62 -8.40 3.14
CA SER A 35 0.56 -9.43 3.16
C SER A 35 1.08 -10.79 3.61
N LYS A 36 2.36 -11.11 3.38
CA LYS A 36 3.01 -12.35 3.84
C LYS A 36 2.91 -12.58 5.35
N SER A 37 2.72 -11.51 6.12
CA SER A 37 2.59 -11.57 7.58
C SER A 37 1.14 -11.71 8.08
N LEU A 38 0.14 -11.66 7.19
CA LEU A 38 -1.28 -11.73 7.57
C LEU A 38 -1.65 -13.12 8.10
N LYS A 39 -2.06 -13.17 9.37
CA LYS A 39 -2.63 -14.35 10.01
C LYS A 39 -4.16 -14.26 10.04
N ASN A 40 -4.85 -15.32 9.62
CA ASN A 40 -6.31 -15.40 9.57
C ASN A 40 -6.95 -14.18 8.87
N PRO A 41 -6.68 -14.02 7.56
CA PRO A 41 -7.19 -12.90 6.79
C PRO A 41 -8.72 -12.96 6.70
N THR A 42 -9.35 -11.79 6.69
CA THR A 42 -10.80 -11.60 6.46
C THR A 42 -10.95 -10.43 5.51
N SER A 43 -12.09 -10.31 4.84
CA SER A 43 -12.34 -9.22 3.89
C SER A 43 -12.13 -7.84 4.51
N THR A 44 -12.65 -7.63 5.73
CA THR A 44 -12.45 -6.38 6.49
C THR A 44 -10.99 -6.13 6.87
N LYS A 45 -10.25 -7.18 7.27
CA LYS A 45 -8.83 -7.04 7.59
C LYS A 45 -8.01 -6.69 6.35
N ILE A 46 -8.29 -7.30 5.20
CA ILE A 46 -7.61 -6.99 3.93
C ILE A 46 -7.91 -5.56 3.50
N ASP A 47 -9.17 -5.14 3.62
CA ASP A 47 -9.58 -3.79 3.28
C ASP A 47 -8.79 -2.74 4.09
N ALA A 48 -8.88 -2.83 5.42
CA ALA A 48 -8.15 -1.95 6.33
C ALA A 48 -6.63 -2.02 6.13
N PHE A 49 -6.11 -3.21 5.83
CA PHE A 49 -4.69 -3.42 5.60
C PHE A 49 -4.17 -2.69 4.37
N VAL A 50 -4.86 -2.82 3.23
CA VAL A 50 -4.50 -2.12 1.98
C VAL A 50 -4.68 -0.60 2.16
N GLU A 51 -5.74 -0.17 2.83
CA GLU A 51 -5.94 1.25 3.14
C GLU A 51 -4.80 1.83 3.96
N ASN A 52 -4.41 1.16 5.06
CA ASN A 52 -3.36 1.66 5.95
C ASN A 52 -2.01 1.82 5.26
N ILE A 53 -1.62 0.85 4.42
CA ILE A 53 -0.33 0.90 3.71
C ILE A 53 -0.31 2.07 2.73
N ILE A 54 -1.34 2.19 1.90
CA ILE A 54 -1.35 3.19 0.83
C ILE A 54 -1.60 4.60 1.40
N ASN A 55 -2.43 4.74 2.45
CA ASN A 55 -2.61 6.02 3.12
C ASN A 55 -1.32 6.48 3.78
N LYS A 56 -0.54 5.59 4.41
CA LYS A 56 0.78 5.94 4.93
C LYS A 56 1.72 6.46 3.84
N GLN A 57 1.73 5.84 2.65
CA GLN A 57 2.52 6.33 1.51
C GLN A 57 2.06 7.71 1.01
N ILE A 58 0.75 7.99 1.07
CA ILE A 58 0.19 9.31 0.76
C ILE A 58 0.63 10.35 1.79
N ASP A 59 0.51 10.02 3.09
CA ASP A 59 0.86 10.90 4.20
C ASP A 59 2.36 11.22 4.24
N GLU A 60 3.20 10.27 3.81
CA GLU A 60 4.65 10.46 3.60
C GLU A 60 5.00 11.13 2.27
N GLU A 61 3.99 11.59 1.53
CA GLU A 61 4.14 12.31 0.28
C GLU A 61 4.91 11.52 -0.79
N GLN A 62 4.86 10.18 -0.77
CA GLN A 62 5.67 9.33 -1.65
C GLN A 62 5.30 9.52 -3.12
N PHE A 63 4.05 9.89 -3.41
CA PHE A 63 3.55 10.03 -4.78
C PHE A 63 3.63 11.45 -5.36
N LEU A 64 4.18 12.43 -4.63
CA LEU A 64 4.19 13.84 -5.07
C LEU A 64 4.83 14.06 -6.45
N ASN A 65 5.83 13.24 -6.81
CA ASN A 65 6.57 13.38 -8.06
C ASN A 65 5.97 12.53 -9.19
N ALA A 66 4.96 11.70 -8.91
CA ALA A 66 4.27 10.90 -9.91
C ALA A 66 2.98 11.61 -10.33
N ASN A 67 2.73 11.69 -11.64
CA ASN A 67 1.47 12.22 -12.16
C ASN A 67 0.34 11.17 -12.00
N ILE A 68 0.00 10.79 -10.77
CA ILE A 68 -1.05 9.81 -10.46
C ILE A 68 -2.20 10.50 -9.74
N THR A 69 -3.42 10.27 -10.22
CA THR A 69 -4.61 10.88 -9.63
C THR A 69 -5.13 10.08 -8.44
N PHE A 70 -5.84 10.76 -7.53
CA PHE A 70 -6.52 10.08 -6.43
C PHE A 70 -7.51 9.00 -6.92
N LYS A 71 -8.19 9.23 -8.04
CA LYS A 71 -9.08 8.25 -8.67
C LYS A 71 -8.33 6.98 -9.09
N GLU A 72 -7.14 7.12 -9.66
CA GLU A 72 -6.29 5.98 -10.04
C GLU A 72 -5.83 5.23 -8.80
N ILE A 73 -5.41 5.92 -7.74
CA ILE A 73 -5.04 5.31 -6.45
C ILE A 73 -6.21 4.49 -5.88
N GLN A 74 -7.43 5.04 -5.86
CA GLN A 74 -8.62 4.31 -5.41
C GLN A 74 -8.90 3.06 -6.26
N SER A 75 -8.70 3.16 -7.58
CA SER A 75 -8.86 2.02 -8.48
C SER A 75 -7.82 0.92 -8.20
N ILE A 76 -6.56 1.31 -7.95
CA ILE A 76 -5.47 0.39 -7.59
C ILE A 76 -5.76 -0.29 -6.25
N LYS A 77 -6.19 0.45 -5.22
CA LYS A 77 -6.63 -0.09 -3.93
C LYS A 77 -7.70 -1.19 -4.12
N LYS A 78 -8.73 -0.93 -4.93
CA LYS A 78 -9.78 -1.91 -5.22
C LYS A 78 -9.24 -3.18 -5.87
N VAL A 79 -8.35 -3.04 -6.85
CA VAL A 79 -7.72 -4.20 -7.52
C VAL A 79 -6.87 -5.01 -6.54
N LEU A 80 -6.08 -4.36 -5.69
CA LEU A 80 -5.24 -5.02 -4.69
C LEU A 80 -6.08 -5.79 -3.66
N LYS A 81 -7.14 -5.17 -3.13
CA LYS A 81 -8.08 -5.82 -2.19
C LYS A 81 -8.71 -7.07 -2.81
N HIS A 82 -9.21 -6.95 -4.04
CA HIS A 82 -9.79 -8.07 -4.78
C HIS A 82 -8.74 -9.18 -5.03
N LYS A 83 -7.51 -8.81 -5.41
CA LYS A 83 -6.45 -9.80 -5.65
C LYS A 83 -6.06 -10.56 -4.39
N LEU A 84 -5.90 -9.87 -3.26
CA LEU A 84 -5.60 -10.50 -1.98
C LEU A 84 -6.74 -11.39 -1.50
N ALA A 85 -7.99 -10.95 -1.61
CA ALA A 85 -9.15 -11.78 -1.27
C ALA A 85 -9.16 -13.09 -2.06
N ASN A 86 -8.83 -13.05 -3.35
CA ASN A 86 -8.69 -14.25 -4.18
C ASN A 86 -7.53 -15.17 -3.74
N ILE A 87 -6.36 -14.60 -3.43
CA ILE A 87 -5.19 -15.36 -2.96
C ILE A 87 -5.50 -16.10 -1.65
N TYR A 88 -6.27 -15.48 -0.76
CA TYR A 88 -6.65 -16.08 0.52
C TYR A 88 -7.99 -16.82 0.49
N HIS A 89 -8.56 -17.05 -0.69
CA HIS A 89 -9.85 -17.75 -0.88
C HIS A 89 -11.02 -17.17 -0.05
N LEU A 90 -11.01 -15.86 0.15
CA LEU A 90 -12.09 -15.17 0.86
C LEU A 90 -13.24 -14.87 -0.09
N ARG A 91 -14.46 -15.16 0.34
CA ARG A 91 -15.65 -14.72 -0.39
C ARG A 91 -15.70 -13.19 -0.34
N ILE A 92 -15.71 -12.58 -1.51
CA ILE A 92 -15.88 -11.15 -1.66
C ILE A 92 -17.38 -10.88 -1.52
N GLU A 93 -17.80 -10.58 -0.30
CA GLU A 93 -19.10 -9.96 -0.08
C GLU A 93 -18.98 -8.51 -0.56
N TYR A 94 -19.67 -8.20 -1.66
CA TYR A 94 -19.80 -6.83 -2.11
C TYR A 94 -20.69 -6.11 -1.09
N PRO A 95 -20.24 -4.99 -0.49
CA PRO A 95 -21.14 -4.13 0.26
C PRO A 95 -22.19 -3.57 -0.71
N GLU A 96 -23.46 -3.55 -0.28
CA GLU A 96 -24.53 -2.80 -0.98
C GLU A 96 -24.22 -1.30 -1.02
#